data_AF-A0A3L7ZMM7-F1
#
_entry.id   AF-A0A3L7ZMM7-F1
#
_cell.length_a   1.000
_cell.length_b   1.000
_cell.length_c   1.000
_cell.angle_alpha   90.00
_cell.angle_beta   90.00
_cell.angle_gamma   90.00
#
_symmetry.space_group_name_H-M   'P 1'
#
loop_
_entity.id
_entity.type
_entity.pdbx_description
1 polymer ?
#
loop_
_entity_poly.entity_id
_entity_poly.type
_entity_poly.pdbx_seq_one_letter_code
_entity_poly.pdbx_strand_id
1 'polypeptide(L)'
;MNKKFSTLLAGAAFLSAVTVNAQTKPAQNALPTAKGAYSIGKLVEGANAGLFQLKDDASGKVLSMDEEGELSLVPATAFSNGLANTLWCVSVSSENQGQAPKFDFMNKGTGRMLDITMAELAKQAAQVDQEATTGGEIAGWAFSRTIKKLEGERPLFSYFTSDSVVGFTTPDGKVKVQKWAAKDVTNTIFATFTLQAPGQVYLSAKELNTIFG
;
A
#
# COMPACT_ATOMS: atom_id res chain seq x y z
N MET A 1 -37.29 40.98 22.09
CA MET A 1 -35.83 40.87 22.33
C MET A 1 -35.25 39.87 21.33
N ASN A 2 -34.47 40.35 20.37
CA ASN A 2 -33.84 39.54 19.33
C ASN A 2 -32.55 38.90 19.84
N LYS A 3 -32.40 37.57 19.74
CA LYS A 3 -31.10 36.91 19.96
C LYS A 3 -30.44 36.66 18.61
N LYS A 4 -29.35 37.38 18.34
CA LYS A 4 -28.51 37.20 17.16
C LYS A 4 -27.59 36.01 17.40
N PHE A 5 -27.67 35.00 16.52
CA PHE A 5 -26.67 33.95 16.45
C PHE A 5 -25.40 34.54 15.83
N SER A 6 -24.31 34.48 16.59
CA SER A 6 -22.99 34.90 16.12
C SER A 6 -22.29 33.67 15.55
N THR A 7 -22.20 33.59 14.23
CA THR A 7 -21.40 32.59 13.51
C THR A 7 -19.93 32.99 13.59
N LEU A 8 -19.17 32.32 14.46
CA LEU A 8 -17.71 32.41 14.48
C LEU A 8 -17.14 31.56 13.35
N LEU A 9 -16.83 32.21 12.23
CA LEU A 9 -15.99 31.67 11.17
C LEU A 9 -14.53 31.75 11.63
N ALA A 10 -14.03 30.71 12.29
CA ALA A 10 -12.60 30.56 12.56
C ALA A 10 -11.97 29.80 11.40
N GLY A 11 -11.29 30.53 10.52
CA GLY A 11 -10.52 29.96 9.41
C GLY A 11 -9.30 29.21 9.96
N ALA A 12 -9.29 27.89 9.79
CA ALA A 12 -8.10 27.07 10.00
C ALA A 12 -7.24 27.10 8.74
N ALA A 13 -6.14 27.84 8.78
CA ALA A 13 -5.05 27.69 7.82
C ALA A 13 -4.09 26.62 8.34
N PHE A 14 -4.24 25.37 7.88
CA PHE A 14 -3.13 24.41 7.88
C PHE A 14 -2.45 24.49 6.52
N LEU A 15 -1.38 25.29 6.45
CA LEU A 15 -0.44 25.33 5.34
C LEU A 15 0.47 24.10 5.44
N SER A 16 0.04 22.97 4.91
CA SER A 16 0.95 21.93 4.44
C SER A 16 1.22 22.19 2.95
N ALA A 17 2.42 22.67 2.65
CA ALA A 17 2.88 22.98 1.32
C ALA A 17 2.86 21.72 0.44
N VAL A 18 1.84 21.60 -0.41
CA VAL A 18 1.90 20.75 -1.60
C VAL A 18 2.51 21.58 -2.72
N THR A 19 3.70 21.21 -3.19
CA THR A 19 4.20 21.74 -4.46
C THR A 19 3.35 21.14 -5.58
N VAL A 20 2.27 21.84 -5.93
CA VAL A 20 1.40 21.57 -7.06
C VAL A 20 2.10 22.11 -8.30
N ASN A 21 2.50 21.23 -9.22
CA ASN A 21 2.66 21.66 -10.60
C ASN A 21 1.41 21.22 -11.38
N ALA A 22 0.61 22.23 -11.75
CA ALA A 22 -0.41 22.33 -12.81
C ALA A 22 -1.52 21.24 -12.88
N GLN A 23 -2.80 21.52 -13.14
CA GLN A 23 -3.62 22.71 -13.30
C GLN A 23 -5.04 22.14 -13.50
N THR A 24 -6.02 22.47 -12.66
CA THR A 24 -7.41 22.79 -13.05
C THR A 24 -8.05 23.49 -11.84
N LYS A 25 -8.65 24.65 -12.07
CA LYS A 25 -9.22 25.53 -11.04
C LYS A 25 -10.25 24.77 -10.18
N PRO A 26 -10.16 24.75 -8.83
CA PRO A 26 -11.29 24.35 -8.02
C PRO A 26 -12.27 25.52 -7.88
N ALA A 27 -13.54 25.27 -8.21
CA ALA A 27 -14.63 26.15 -7.82
C ALA A 27 -14.69 26.23 -6.29
N GLN A 28 -14.82 27.45 -5.77
CA GLN A 28 -15.06 27.72 -4.36
C GLN A 28 -16.42 27.12 -3.93
N ASN A 29 -16.43 26.49 -2.76
CA ASN A 29 -17.60 26.05 -1.98
C ASN A 29 -18.48 24.94 -2.59
N ALA A 30 -17.85 23.88 -3.11
CA ALA A 30 -18.49 22.56 -3.14
C ALA A 30 -17.74 21.63 -2.17
N LEU A 31 -18.46 20.95 -1.28
CA LEU A 31 -17.92 19.79 -0.56
C LEU A 31 -17.38 18.81 -1.62
N PRO A 32 -16.17 18.25 -1.48
CA PRO A 32 -15.59 17.38 -2.49
C PRO A 32 -16.58 16.28 -2.87
N THR A 33 -17.02 16.26 -4.11
CA THR A 33 -17.85 15.19 -4.63
C THR A 33 -16.96 13.96 -4.73
N ALA A 34 -17.35 12.88 -4.05
CA ALA A 34 -16.59 11.63 -3.91
C ALA A 34 -15.91 11.18 -5.22
N LYS A 35 -14.58 10.99 -5.20
CA LYS A 35 -13.88 10.21 -6.22
C LYS A 35 -12.83 9.34 -5.54
N GLY A 36 -12.93 8.03 -5.81
CA GLY A 36 -12.23 6.94 -5.15
C GLY A 36 -10.73 6.87 -5.39
N ALA A 37 -10.13 5.75 -5.00
CA ALA A 37 -8.72 5.47 -5.21
C ALA A 37 -8.31 5.71 -6.68
N TYR A 38 -7.11 6.25 -6.89
CA TYR A 38 -6.58 6.54 -8.23
C TYR A 38 -5.17 5.98 -8.41
N SER A 39 -4.85 5.62 -9.66
CA SER A 39 -3.56 5.02 -10.01
C SER A 39 -2.40 6.00 -9.84
N ILE A 40 -1.27 5.50 -9.35
CA ILE A 40 -0.04 6.27 -9.22
C ILE A 40 0.70 6.26 -10.55
N GLY A 41 0.97 7.45 -11.10
CA GLY A 41 1.66 7.56 -12.40
C GLY A 41 3.17 7.32 -12.32
N LYS A 42 3.82 7.77 -11.23
CA LYS A 42 5.27 7.68 -11.04
C LYS A 42 5.67 7.69 -9.57
N LEU A 43 6.84 7.15 -9.27
CA LEU A 43 7.55 7.27 -7.99
C LEU A 43 8.96 7.83 -8.25
N VAL A 44 9.61 8.24 -7.17
CA VAL A 44 11.03 8.63 -7.17
C VAL A 44 11.86 7.60 -6.42
N GLU A 45 13.16 7.56 -6.71
CA GLU A 45 14.12 6.79 -5.93
C GLU A 45 14.20 7.34 -4.49
N GLY A 46 14.46 6.45 -3.54
CA GLY A 46 14.39 6.73 -2.11
C GLY A 46 12.96 6.75 -1.58
N ALA A 47 12.78 7.42 -0.44
CA ALA A 47 11.49 7.50 0.24
C ALA A 47 10.52 8.42 -0.50
N ASN A 48 9.31 7.91 -0.79
CA ASN A 48 8.25 8.70 -1.40
C ASN A 48 7.34 9.28 -0.32
N ALA A 49 7.00 10.57 -0.44
CA ALA A 49 6.22 11.30 0.57
C ALA A 49 4.72 10.93 0.62
N GLY A 50 4.25 10.06 -0.28
CA GLY A 50 2.84 9.65 -0.36
C GLY A 50 2.50 8.46 0.54
N LEU A 51 1.20 8.32 0.83
CA LEU A 51 0.62 7.09 1.40
C LEU A 51 -0.10 6.34 0.29
N PHE A 52 0.14 5.05 0.22
CA PHE A 52 -0.32 4.21 -0.87
C PHE A 52 -1.07 2.98 -0.36
N GLN A 53 -1.90 2.39 -1.21
CA GLN A 53 -2.53 1.10 -0.96
C GLN A 53 -2.07 0.11 -2.02
N LEU A 54 -1.84 -1.14 -1.61
CA LEU A 54 -1.62 -2.26 -2.50
C LEU A 54 -2.97 -2.95 -2.75
N LYS A 55 -3.57 -2.69 -3.91
CA LYS A 55 -4.84 -3.31 -4.30
C LYS A 55 -4.55 -4.66 -4.94
N ASP A 56 -5.09 -5.73 -4.39
CA ASP A 56 -5.11 -7.05 -5.02
C ASP A 56 -6.08 -7.02 -6.22
N ASP A 57 -5.57 -7.34 -7.41
CA ASP A 57 -6.32 -7.18 -8.65
C ASP A 57 -7.39 -8.27 -8.84
N ALA A 58 -7.24 -9.43 -8.20
CA ALA A 58 -8.22 -10.52 -8.27
C ALA A 58 -9.50 -10.21 -7.45
N SER A 59 -9.36 -9.67 -6.24
CA SER A 59 -10.47 -9.39 -5.33
C SER A 59 -10.92 -7.93 -5.31
N GLY A 60 -10.09 -7.00 -5.80
CA GLY A 60 -10.30 -5.56 -5.69
C GLY A 60 -10.14 -5.01 -4.26
N LYS A 61 -9.73 -5.84 -3.31
CA LYS A 61 -9.44 -5.46 -1.92
C LYS A 61 -8.02 -4.91 -1.78
N VAL A 62 -7.71 -4.32 -0.63
CA VAL A 62 -6.38 -3.77 -0.32
C VAL A 62 -5.69 -4.59 0.75
N LEU A 63 -4.36 -4.69 0.64
CA LEU A 63 -3.51 -5.36 1.61
C LEU A 63 -3.46 -4.57 2.92
N SER A 64 -3.75 -5.25 4.01
CA SER A 64 -3.71 -4.74 5.39
C SER A 64 -2.73 -5.54 6.24
N MET A 65 -2.19 -4.92 7.28
CA MET A 65 -1.38 -5.57 8.31
C MET A 65 -1.93 -5.23 9.70
N ASP A 66 -2.02 -6.23 10.57
CA ASP A 66 -2.34 -6.02 12.00
C ASP A 66 -1.09 -5.86 12.88
N GLU A 67 -1.30 -5.67 14.18
CA GLU A 67 -0.21 -5.40 15.14
C GLU A 67 0.75 -6.59 15.25
N GLU A 68 0.22 -7.80 15.15
CA GLU A 68 0.94 -9.07 15.14
C GLU A 68 1.70 -9.31 13.83
N GLY A 69 1.39 -8.55 12.78
CA GLY A 69 2.07 -8.56 11.50
C GLY A 69 1.51 -9.57 10.52
N GLU A 70 0.32 -10.09 10.78
CA GLU A 70 -0.45 -10.94 9.88
C GLU A 70 -1.04 -10.07 8.77
N LEU A 71 -1.00 -10.62 7.56
CA LEU A 71 -1.48 -9.93 6.37
C LEU A 71 -2.88 -10.41 5.99
N SER A 72 -3.75 -9.47 5.64
CA SER A 72 -5.11 -9.77 5.20
C SER A 72 -5.57 -8.85 4.08
N LEU A 73 -6.59 -9.30 3.33
CA LEU A 73 -7.26 -8.49 2.32
C LEU A 73 -8.55 -7.91 2.87
N VAL A 74 -8.61 -6.58 2.95
CA VAL A 74 -9.78 -5.85 3.45
C VAL A 74 -10.37 -4.96 2.35
N PRO A 75 -11.69 -4.68 2.37
CA PRO A 75 -12.27 -3.69 1.47
C PRO A 75 -11.55 -2.35 1.61
N ALA A 76 -11.34 -1.65 0.49
CA ALA A 76 -10.88 -0.26 0.54
C ALA A 76 -11.95 0.57 1.27
N THR A 77 -11.65 0.98 2.51
CA THR A 77 -12.61 1.68 3.37
C THR A 77 -12.55 3.19 3.15
N ALA A 78 -13.72 3.83 3.17
CA ALA A 78 -13.84 5.29 3.22
C ALA A 78 -13.84 5.82 4.67
N PHE A 79 -13.71 4.93 5.67
CA PHE A 79 -13.68 5.27 7.09
C PHE A 79 -12.27 5.11 7.64
N SER A 80 -11.90 5.98 8.57
CA SER A 80 -10.56 6.02 9.19
C SER A 80 -10.23 4.80 10.06
N ASN A 81 -11.23 4.12 10.62
CA ASN A 81 -11.00 2.92 11.43
C ASN A 81 -10.36 1.80 10.57
N GLY A 82 -9.17 1.36 10.96
CA GLY A 82 -8.38 0.36 10.23
C GLY A 82 -7.76 0.86 8.93
N LEU A 83 -7.97 2.13 8.52
CA LEU A 83 -7.38 2.66 7.30
C LEU A 83 -5.85 2.66 7.36
N ALA A 84 -5.27 3.08 8.49
CA ALA A 84 -3.82 3.15 8.66
C ALA A 84 -3.13 1.81 8.40
N ASN A 85 -3.79 0.70 8.74
CA ASN A 85 -3.31 -0.66 8.54
C ASN A 85 -3.27 -1.07 7.06
N THR A 86 -3.95 -0.33 6.18
CA THR A 86 -3.93 -0.53 4.72
C THR A 86 -2.99 0.43 3.99
N LEU A 87 -2.44 1.43 4.69
CA LEU A 87 -1.59 2.45 4.10
C LEU A 87 -0.12 2.08 4.22
N TRP A 88 0.59 2.25 3.12
CA TRP A 88 1.99 1.88 2.96
C TRP A 88 2.81 3.10 2.56
N CYS A 89 3.90 3.36 3.27
CA CYS A 89 4.96 4.24 2.83
C CYS A 89 5.87 3.45 1.88
N VAL A 90 6.13 3.99 0.68
CA VAL A 90 6.92 3.28 -0.35
C VAL A 90 8.30 3.91 -0.47
N SER A 91 9.34 3.09 -0.36
CA SER A 91 10.70 3.47 -0.70
C SER A 91 11.17 2.65 -1.89
N VAL A 92 11.88 3.27 -2.84
CA VAL A 92 12.40 2.59 -4.02
C VAL A 92 13.91 2.64 -4.05
N SER A 93 14.56 1.49 -4.15
CA SER A 93 16.00 1.42 -4.43
C SER A 93 16.25 1.28 -5.93
N SER A 94 17.24 2.03 -6.41
CA SER A 94 17.55 2.21 -7.84
C SER A 94 18.03 0.92 -8.49
N GLU A 95 17.78 0.80 -9.79
CA GLU A 95 18.38 -0.19 -10.66
C GLU A 95 19.91 -0.02 -10.67
N ASN A 96 20.66 -1.02 -10.21
CA ASN A 96 22.10 -1.07 -10.43
C ASN A 96 22.39 -2.13 -11.51
N GLN A 97 23.07 -1.73 -12.59
CA GLN A 97 23.53 -2.62 -13.67
C GLN A 97 22.44 -3.53 -14.29
N GLY A 98 21.26 -2.99 -14.58
CA GLY A 98 20.19 -3.70 -15.30
C GLY A 98 19.27 -4.56 -14.42
N GLN A 99 19.36 -4.45 -13.09
CA GLN A 99 18.38 -5.03 -12.16
C GLN A 99 17.15 -4.14 -12.08
N ALA A 100 15.95 -4.72 -12.02
CA ALA A 100 14.70 -3.96 -11.83
C ALA A 100 14.68 -3.22 -10.48
N PRO A 101 13.90 -2.13 -10.33
CA PRO A 101 13.81 -1.38 -9.09
C PRO A 101 13.18 -2.26 -8.02
N LYS A 102 13.63 -2.10 -6.77
CA LYS A 102 13.03 -2.81 -5.62
C LYS A 102 12.23 -1.85 -4.76
N PHE A 103 11.07 -2.31 -4.33
CA PHE A 103 10.09 -1.53 -3.59
C PHE A 103 9.99 -2.08 -2.17
N ASP A 104 10.24 -1.20 -1.20
CA ASP A 104 10.02 -1.47 0.22
C ASP A 104 8.73 -0.79 0.67
N PHE A 105 7.93 -1.50 1.44
CA PHE A 105 6.63 -1.04 1.92
C PHE A 105 6.63 -1.06 3.45
N MET A 106 6.48 0.10 4.07
CA MET A 106 6.31 0.21 5.52
C MET A 106 4.85 0.50 5.82
N ASN A 107 4.22 -0.35 6.64
CA ASN A 107 2.85 -0.15 7.04
C ASN A 107 2.71 1.04 7.97
N LYS A 108 1.74 1.91 7.70
CA LYS A 108 1.56 3.15 8.47
C LYS A 108 0.90 2.91 9.83
N GLY A 109 0.01 1.93 9.93
CA GLY A 109 -0.68 1.59 11.17
C GLY A 109 0.26 0.92 12.18
N THR A 110 1.07 -0.02 11.70
CA THR A 110 1.90 -0.86 12.58
C THR A 110 3.36 -0.40 12.67
N GLY A 111 3.82 0.40 11.71
CA GLY A 111 5.22 0.82 11.59
C GLY A 111 6.17 -0.29 11.12
N ARG A 112 5.63 -1.45 10.73
CA ARG A 112 6.41 -2.63 10.32
C ARG A 112 6.62 -2.68 8.83
N MET A 113 7.72 -3.28 8.40
CA MET A 113 7.99 -3.53 6.99
C MET A 113 7.14 -4.69 6.49
N LEU A 114 6.72 -4.62 5.22
CA LEU A 114 6.27 -5.78 4.47
C LEU A 114 7.50 -6.64 4.15
N ASP A 115 7.93 -7.40 5.14
CA ASP A 115 8.94 -8.43 5.00
C ASP A 115 8.31 -9.79 5.33
N ILE A 116 8.98 -10.88 4.97
CA ILE A 116 8.51 -12.24 5.29
C ILE A 116 9.68 -13.08 5.81
N THR A 117 9.37 -14.00 6.72
CA THR A 117 10.39 -14.85 7.37
C THR A 117 10.87 -15.96 6.46
N MET A 118 12.19 -16.14 6.38
CA MET A 118 12.84 -17.17 5.57
C MET A 118 12.75 -18.59 6.17
N ALA A 119 12.64 -18.73 7.49
CA ALA A 119 12.87 -19.99 8.20
C ALA A 119 12.05 -21.18 7.67
N GLU A 120 10.76 -20.97 7.43
CA GLU A 120 9.84 -21.99 6.92
C GLU A 120 10.00 -22.21 5.40
N LEU A 121 10.33 -21.15 4.65
CA LEU A 121 10.60 -21.21 3.20
C LEU A 121 11.94 -21.90 2.89
N ALA A 122 12.91 -21.86 3.81
CA ALA A 122 14.23 -22.47 3.67
C ALA A 122 14.22 -24.01 3.74
N LYS A 123 13.08 -24.62 4.08
CA LYS A 123 12.93 -26.08 4.05
C LYS A 123 13.20 -26.63 2.64
N GLN A 124 13.80 -27.83 2.56
CA GLN A 124 14.29 -28.44 1.31
C GLN A 124 13.21 -28.79 0.26
N ALA A 125 11.95 -28.40 0.46
CA ALA A 125 10.92 -28.54 -0.55
C ALA A 125 11.08 -27.50 -1.66
N ALA A 126 10.92 -27.93 -2.91
CA ALA A 126 10.94 -27.04 -4.09
C ALA A 126 9.75 -26.06 -4.10
N GLN A 127 8.65 -26.44 -3.45
CA GLN A 127 7.46 -25.64 -3.26
C GLN A 127 7.09 -25.62 -1.78
N VAL A 128 6.82 -24.44 -1.24
CA VAL A 128 6.36 -24.22 0.14
C VAL A 128 5.19 -23.25 0.08
N ASP A 129 4.12 -23.51 0.83
CA ASP A 129 2.96 -22.63 1.02
C ASP A 129 2.81 -22.36 2.51
N GLN A 130 2.70 -21.09 2.88
CA GLN A 130 2.55 -20.68 4.28
C GLN A 130 1.70 -19.42 4.41
N GLU A 131 1.14 -19.21 5.59
CA GLU A 131 0.52 -17.93 5.95
C GLU A 131 1.57 -16.82 5.95
N ALA A 132 1.16 -15.63 5.52
CA ALA A 132 2.06 -14.50 5.38
C ALA A 132 2.12 -13.71 6.70
N THR A 133 3.23 -13.83 7.41
CA THR A 133 3.52 -13.04 8.61
C THR A 133 4.81 -12.24 8.42
N THR A 134 4.78 -10.98 8.85
CA THR A 134 5.91 -10.06 8.81
C THR A 134 6.80 -10.15 10.06
N GLY A 135 7.91 -9.42 10.08
CA GLY A 135 9.00 -9.54 11.05
C GLY A 135 10.19 -10.40 10.58
N GLY A 136 10.33 -10.58 9.27
CA GLY A 136 11.32 -11.48 8.65
C GLY A 136 12.42 -10.76 7.86
N GLU A 137 13.17 -11.53 7.07
CA GLU A 137 14.39 -11.05 6.40
C GLU A 137 14.17 -10.66 4.92
N ILE A 138 13.10 -11.14 4.29
CA ILE A 138 12.86 -10.89 2.87
C ILE A 138 12.08 -9.60 2.70
N ALA A 139 12.76 -8.53 2.29
CA ALA A 139 12.17 -7.26 1.84
C ALA A 139 12.61 -6.94 0.39
N GLY A 140 12.38 -5.71 -0.07
CA GLY A 140 12.82 -5.27 -1.40
C GLY A 140 12.15 -6.02 -2.54
N TRP A 141 10.85 -5.81 -2.69
CA TRP A 141 10.02 -6.53 -3.66
C TRP A 141 10.22 -6.03 -5.09
N ALA A 142 10.36 -6.96 -6.02
CA ALA A 142 10.15 -6.68 -7.43
C ALA A 142 8.65 -6.48 -7.68
N PHE A 143 8.30 -5.36 -8.31
CA PHE A 143 6.91 -4.98 -8.57
C PHE A 143 6.75 -4.39 -9.99
N SER A 144 7.02 -3.09 -10.14
CA SER A 144 7.02 -2.43 -11.44
C SER A 144 8.43 -2.36 -12.00
N ARG A 145 8.58 -2.60 -13.30
CA ARG A 145 9.88 -2.51 -13.99
C ARG A 145 10.40 -1.09 -14.13
N THR A 146 9.57 -0.08 -13.83
CA THR A 146 9.99 1.31 -13.94
C THR A 146 9.24 2.18 -12.94
N ILE A 147 9.95 3.16 -12.37
CA ILE A 147 9.36 4.17 -11.49
C ILE A 147 8.78 5.36 -12.25
N LYS A 148 9.10 5.52 -13.55
CA LYS A 148 8.65 6.68 -14.36
C LYS A 148 7.23 6.53 -14.88
N LYS A 149 6.80 5.28 -15.06
CA LYS A 149 5.45 4.88 -15.47
C LYS A 149 5.10 3.60 -14.74
N LEU A 150 4.56 3.74 -13.53
CA LEU A 150 4.23 2.58 -12.71
C LEU A 150 3.28 1.65 -13.47
N GLU A 151 3.60 0.36 -13.41
CA GLU A 151 2.78 -0.70 -13.94
C GLU A 151 1.82 -1.19 -12.85
N GLY A 152 0.56 -1.42 -13.22
CA GLY A 152 -0.40 -2.17 -12.39
C GLY A 152 -0.42 -3.64 -12.77
N GLU A 153 -1.22 -4.42 -12.04
CA GLU A 153 -1.41 -5.86 -12.27
C GLU A 153 -0.07 -6.62 -12.30
N ARG A 154 0.80 -6.31 -11.34
CA ARG A 154 2.13 -6.92 -11.22
C ARG A 154 2.24 -7.75 -9.95
N PRO A 155 2.95 -8.90 -10.00
CA PRO A 155 3.22 -9.65 -8.80
C PRO A 155 4.18 -8.89 -7.88
N LEU A 156 4.07 -9.14 -6.58
CA LEU A 156 5.08 -8.80 -5.59
C LEU A 156 5.90 -10.05 -5.31
N PHE A 157 7.16 -10.06 -5.77
CA PHE A 157 8.05 -11.21 -5.59
C PHE A 157 9.47 -10.78 -5.26
N SER A 158 10.26 -11.68 -4.70
CA SER A 158 11.68 -11.50 -4.42
C SER A 158 12.45 -12.79 -4.71
N TYR A 159 13.72 -12.66 -5.06
CA TYR A 159 14.60 -13.82 -5.21
C TYR A 159 15.01 -14.30 -3.83
N PHE A 160 14.67 -15.56 -3.52
CA PHE A 160 15.03 -16.21 -2.26
C PHE A 160 16.45 -16.76 -2.34
N THR A 161 16.74 -17.47 -3.43
CA THR A 161 18.08 -17.94 -3.84
C THR A 161 18.26 -17.70 -5.34
N SER A 162 19.41 -18.08 -5.92
CA SER A 162 19.65 -17.96 -7.36
C SER A 162 18.68 -18.78 -8.22
N ASP A 163 18.10 -19.84 -7.66
CA ASP A 163 17.23 -20.80 -8.34
C ASP A 163 15.79 -20.80 -7.81
N SER A 164 15.46 -19.94 -6.84
CA SER A 164 14.11 -19.88 -6.28
C SER A 164 13.64 -18.45 -6.02
N VAL A 165 12.33 -18.27 -6.18
CA VAL A 165 11.63 -17.00 -5.98
C VAL A 165 10.51 -17.20 -4.98
N VAL A 166 10.22 -16.15 -4.22
CA VAL A 166 9.10 -16.09 -3.30
C VAL A 166 8.17 -14.98 -3.73
N GLY A 167 6.88 -15.18 -3.56
CA GLY A 167 5.88 -14.16 -3.87
C GLY A 167 4.58 -14.41 -3.15
N PHE A 168 3.74 -13.39 -3.12
CA PHE A 168 2.44 -13.48 -2.49
C PHE A 168 1.43 -14.22 -3.37
N THR A 169 0.55 -14.98 -2.74
CA THR A 169 -0.63 -15.58 -3.35
C THR A 169 -1.87 -15.22 -2.54
N THR A 170 -3.03 -15.23 -3.17
CA THR A 170 -4.30 -14.84 -2.54
C THR A 170 -5.40 -15.90 -2.63
N PRO A 171 -5.11 -17.20 -2.37
CA PRO A 171 -6.10 -18.27 -2.50
C PRO A 171 -7.25 -18.05 -1.50
N ASP A 172 -8.48 -18.17 -2.00
CA ASP A 172 -9.71 -17.98 -1.21
C ASP A 172 -9.75 -16.62 -0.46
N GLY A 173 -9.02 -15.61 -0.97
CA GLY A 173 -8.94 -14.28 -0.37
C GLY A 173 -8.04 -14.17 0.87
N LYS A 174 -7.25 -15.20 1.19
CA LYS A 174 -6.22 -15.18 2.24
C LYS A 174 -4.86 -14.80 1.68
N VAL A 175 -4.07 -14.03 2.42
CA VAL A 175 -2.72 -13.65 1.98
C VAL A 175 -1.73 -14.71 2.41
N LYS A 176 -1.13 -15.38 1.42
CA LYS A 176 -0.11 -16.40 1.63
C LYS A 176 1.18 -16.05 0.93
N VAL A 177 2.24 -16.75 1.31
CA VAL A 177 3.55 -16.68 0.65
C VAL A 177 3.88 -18.05 0.10
N GLN A 178 4.33 -18.08 -1.16
CA GLN A 178 4.83 -19.30 -1.77
C GLN A 178 6.26 -19.15 -2.27
N LYS A 179 7.06 -20.18 -2.04
CA LYS A 179 8.37 -20.37 -2.69
C LYS A 179 8.20 -21.29 -3.89
N TRP A 180 8.82 -20.92 -5.01
CA TRP A 180 8.87 -21.72 -6.23
C TRP A 180 10.28 -21.73 -6.80
N ALA A 181 10.65 -22.80 -7.50
CA ALA A 181 11.85 -22.78 -8.34
C ALA A 181 11.66 -21.73 -9.46
N ALA A 182 12.67 -20.90 -9.69
CA ALA A 182 12.59 -19.77 -10.61
C ALA A 182 12.23 -20.21 -12.05
N LYS A 183 12.69 -21.39 -12.47
CA LYS A 183 12.37 -21.99 -13.79
C LYS A 183 10.90 -22.39 -13.96
N ASP A 184 10.19 -22.61 -12.86
CA ASP A 184 8.81 -23.11 -12.87
C ASP A 184 7.80 -21.97 -12.68
N VAL A 185 8.27 -20.73 -12.48
CA VAL A 185 7.39 -19.58 -12.29
C VAL A 185 6.81 -19.09 -13.60
N THR A 186 5.47 -19.10 -13.65
CA THR A 186 4.69 -18.50 -14.74
C THR A 186 4.00 -17.23 -14.25
N ASN A 187 3.49 -16.42 -15.19
CA ASN A 187 2.85 -15.13 -14.89
C ASN A 187 1.55 -15.24 -14.05
N THR A 188 1.06 -16.46 -13.77
CA THR A 188 -0.20 -16.70 -13.07
C THR A 188 -0.04 -17.30 -11.68
N ILE A 189 1.19 -17.57 -11.22
CA ILE A 189 1.42 -18.22 -9.92
C ILE A 189 1.16 -17.25 -8.77
N PHE A 190 1.72 -16.04 -8.86
CA PHE A 190 1.62 -15.05 -7.81
C PHE A 190 0.41 -14.14 -8.01
N ALA A 191 -0.15 -13.67 -6.89
CA ALA A 191 -1.18 -12.65 -6.89
C ALA A 191 -0.61 -11.36 -7.48
N THR A 192 -1.46 -10.64 -8.22
CA THR A 192 -1.10 -9.36 -8.83
C THR A 192 -1.67 -8.21 -8.04
N PHE A 193 -0.88 -7.14 -7.95
CA PHE A 193 -1.22 -5.94 -7.22
C PHE A 193 -1.09 -4.70 -8.09
N THR A 194 -1.84 -3.68 -7.72
CA THR A 194 -1.77 -2.33 -8.27
C THR A 194 -1.57 -1.33 -7.14
N LEU A 195 -0.53 -0.51 -7.25
CA LEU A 195 -0.31 0.59 -6.31
C LEU A 195 -1.25 1.76 -6.63
N GLN A 196 -2.02 2.18 -5.64
CA GLN A 196 -2.98 3.28 -5.77
C GLN A 196 -2.87 4.26 -4.61
N ALA A 197 -3.28 5.51 -4.83
CA ALA A 197 -3.55 6.44 -3.75
C ALA A 197 -4.88 6.06 -3.08
N PRO A 198 -5.00 6.21 -1.75
CA PRO A 198 -6.28 5.98 -1.07
C PRO A 198 -7.34 6.97 -1.55
N GLY A 199 -8.61 6.57 -1.47
CA GLY A 199 -9.74 7.46 -1.70
C GLY A 199 -9.91 8.50 -0.59
N GLN A 200 -10.91 9.38 -0.72
CA GLN A 200 -11.28 10.29 0.36
C GLN A 200 -11.71 9.52 1.61
N VAL A 201 -11.30 10.03 2.77
CA VAL A 201 -11.56 9.42 4.08
C VAL A 201 -12.49 10.32 4.86
N TYR A 202 -13.54 9.73 5.42
CA TYR A 202 -14.45 10.37 6.35
C TYR A 202 -14.05 10.01 7.78
N LEU A 203 -13.81 11.04 8.60
CA LEU A 203 -13.59 10.87 10.03
C LEU A 203 -14.92 10.59 10.73
N SER A 204 -14.93 9.67 11.68
CA SER A 204 -16.10 9.44 12.52
C SER A 204 -16.31 10.61 13.50
N ALA A 205 -17.54 10.75 14.01
CA ALA A 205 -17.84 11.75 15.04
C ALA A 205 -16.96 11.61 16.29
N LYS A 206 -16.58 10.37 16.66
CA LYS A 206 -15.67 10.10 17.78
C LYS A 206 -14.29 10.69 17.52
N GLU A 207 -13.73 10.48 16.33
CA GLU A 207 -12.40 11.00 15.96
C GLU A 207 -12.39 12.52 15.81
N LEU A 208 -13.46 13.09 15.25
CA LEU A 208 -13.63 14.54 15.23
C LEU A 208 -13.65 15.12 16.65
N ASN A 209 -14.39 14.49 17.56
CA ASN A 209 -14.46 14.95 18.94
C ASN A 209 -13.09 14.84 19.63
N THR A 210 -12.35 13.73 19.49
CA THR A 210 -11.01 13.61 20.10
C THR A 210 -9.99 14.61 19.56
N ILE A 211 -10.10 15.05 18.30
CA ILE A 211 -9.20 16.06 17.72
C ILE A 211 -9.57 17.49 18.16
N PHE A 212 -10.84 17.75 18.45
CA PHE A 212 -11.36 19.08 18.73
C PHE A 212 -11.92 19.29 20.15
N GLY A 213 -11.89 18.30 21.05
CA GLY A 213 -12.44 18.37 22.41
C GLY A 213 -12.26 17.12 23.26
#